data_AF-A0AAV4MXJ6-F1
#
_entry.id   AF-A0AAV4MXJ6-F1
#
_cell.length_a   1.000
_cell.length_b   1.000
_cell.length_c   1.000
_cell.angle_alpha   90.00
_cell.angle_beta   90.00
_cell.angle_gamma   90.00
#
_symmetry.space_group_name_H-M   'P 1'
#
loop_
_entity.id
_entity.type
_entity.pdbx_description
1 polymer ?
#
loop_
_entity_poly.entity_id
_entity_poly.type
_entity_poly.pdbx_seq_one_letter_code
_entity_poly.pdbx_strand_id
1 'polypeptide(L)'
;MSERRTERLINPALSGLPAFLVKDGGLNSGFMMAHCTAAALVSENKVLCHPASVDSLPTSAGTEDHVSMGGFAARKALTVVENVERVIAIELLAACQAIEFLRPLKTTQPLEAVYAIVRSVVKPLDKDRFLAPDIDAVTELLKEEKIWIAVQPHIERYKAEQGVETRPSSPTTSSTHSSQNIICFRKRRHASNNSNGYSTDGFVNSYESDEEISYKINDEEFHPKMPKLAASIKLSRPLFVVEE
;
A
#
# COMPACT_ATOMS: atom_id res chain seq x y z
N MET A 1 -0.05 0.27 14.39
CA MET A 1 -1.12 1.09 13.80
C MET A 1 -2.06 0.24 12.95
N SER A 2 -1.57 -0.44 11.90
CA SER A 2 -2.34 -1.35 11.04
C SER A 2 -3.30 -2.29 11.80
N GLU A 3 -2.77 -3.10 12.71
CA GLU A 3 -3.56 -4.04 13.54
C GLU A 3 -4.73 -3.39 14.32
N ARG A 4 -4.61 -2.12 14.74
CA ARG A 4 -5.72 -1.38 15.38
C ARG A 4 -6.79 -0.91 14.38
N ARG A 5 -6.46 -0.77 13.11
CA ARG A 5 -7.45 -0.54 12.04
C ARG A 5 -8.16 -1.86 11.68
N THR A 6 -7.46 -2.99 11.72
CA THR A 6 -8.08 -4.33 11.64
C THR A 6 -9.10 -4.53 12.77
N GLU A 7 -8.75 -4.21 14.03
CA GLU A 7 -9.69 -4.25 15.16
C GLU A 7 -10.95 -3.42 14.88
N ARG A 8 -10.79 -2.17 14.43
CA ARG A 8 -11.90 -1.29 14.08
C ARG A 8 -12.78 -1.81 12.93
N LEU A 9 -12.22 -2.59 12.00
CA LEU A 9 -12.97 -3.21 10.90
C LEU A 9 -13.80 -4.41 11.38
N ILE A 10 -13.25 -5.27 12.23
CA ILE A 10 -13.97 -6.47 12.72
C ILE A 10 -14.97 -6.18 13.84
N ASN A 11 -14.79 -5.08 14.56
CA ASN A 11 -15.62 -4.71 15.70
C ASN A 11 -16.94 -4.07 15.22
N PRO A 12 -18.11 -4.69 15.44
CA PRO A 12 -19.39 -4.18 14.92
C PRO A 12 -19.77 -2.82 15.51
N ALA A 13 -19.36 -2.53 16.75
CA ALA A 13 -19.63 -1.25 17.42
C ALA A 13 -18.81 -0.08 16.85
N LEU A 14 -17.74 -0.35 16.10
CA LEU A 14 -16.84 0.67 15.53
C LEU A 14 -16.91 0.76 14.00
N SER A 15 -17.32 -0.31 13.32
CA SER A 15 -17.38 -0.41 11.86
C SER A 15 -18.77 -0.13 11.27
N GLY A 16 -19.85 -0.45 11.98
CA GLY A 16 -21.19 -0.55 11.39
C GLY A 16 -21.35 -1.72 10.41
N LEU A 17 -20.39 -2.66 10.40
CA LEU A 17 -20.38 -3.87 9.58
C LEU A 17 -20.74 -5.12 10.41
N PRO A 18 -21.07 -6.26 9.77
CA PRO A 18 -21.22 -7.53 10.49
C PRO A 18 -19.97 -7.88 11.30
N ALA A 19 -20.19 -8.39 12.51
CA ALA A 19 -19.11 -8.77 13.42
C ALA A 19 -18.13 -9.74 12.74
N PHE A 20 -16.82 -9.47 12.87
CA PHE A 20 -15.75 -10.26 12.24
C PHE A 20 -15.83 -10.39 10.72
N LEU A 21 -16.60 -9.52 10.04
CA LEU A 21 -16.72 -9.45 8.59
C LEU A 21 -17.21 -10.76 7.94
N VAL A 22 -18.20 -11.41 8.56
CA VAL A 22 -18.80 -12.64 8.06
C VAL A 22 -20.33 -12.62 8.18
N LYS A 23 -21.01 -13.40 7.34
CA LYS A 23 -22.46 -13.65 7.41
C LYS A 23 -22.73 -14.76 8.44
N ASP A 24 -23.94 -14.79 9.00
CA ASP A 24 -24.36 -15.80 9.98
C ASP A 24 -23.38 -15.96 11.16
N GLY A 25 -23.03 -14.82 11.76
CA GLY A 25 -22.10 -14.74 12.89
C GLY A 25 -22.56 -15.59 14.07
N GLY A 26 -21.62 -16.30 14.69
CA GLY A 26 -21.87 -17.29 15.74
C GLY A 26 -21.77 -18.74 15.25
N LEU A 27 -22.18 -19.01 13.99
CA LEU A 27 -21.76 -20.24 13.28
C LEU A 27 -20.43 -20.03 12.57
N ASN A 28 -20.19 -18.83 12.04
CA ASN A 28 -18.92 -18.41 11.47
C ASN A 28 -18.21 -17.41 12.41
N SER A 29 -16.87 -17.49 12.45
CA SER A 29 -15.96 -16.63 13.19
C SER A 29 -15.24 -15.61 12.31
N GLY A 30 -15.24 -15.80 10.99
CA GLY A 30 -14.70 -14.85 10.02
C GLY A 30 -13.24 -14.47 10.27
N PHE A 31 -12.99 -13.18 10.36
CA PHE A 31 -11.64 -12.61 10.55
C PHE A 31 -11.16 -12.59 12.01
N MET A 32 -11.90 -13.16 12.97
CA MET A 32 -11.53 -13.17 14.40
C MET A 32 -10.10 -13.72 14.62
N MET A 33 -9.81 -14.92 14.13
CA MET A 33 -8.48 -15.54 14.33
C MET A 33 -7.37 -14.87 13.51
N ALA A 34 -7.70 -14.28 12.35
CA ALA A 34 -6.74 -13.50 11.58
C ALA A 34 -6.28 -12.25 12.36
N HIS A 35 -7.20 -11.59 13.09
CA HIS A 35 -6.83 -10.49 13.98
C HIS A 35 -6.00 -10.95 15.18
N CYS A 36 -6.30 -12.10 15.79
CA CYS A 36 -5.45 -12.68 16.84
C CYS A 36 -4.00 -12.90 16.35
N THR A 37 -3.81 -13.42 15.14
CA THR A 37 -2.48 -13.56 14.51
C THR A 37 -1.79 -12.20 14.34
N ALA A 38 -2.49 -11.20 13.81
CA ALA A 38 -1.92 -9.85 13.67
C ALA A 38 -1.51 -9.24 15.03
N ALA A 39 -2.33 -9.42 16.07
CA ALA A 39 -2.02 -8.95 17.41
C ALA A 39 -0.82 -9.68 18.05
N ALA A 40 -0.68 -10.99 17.81
CA ALA A 40 0.47 -11.77 18.26
C ALA A 40 1.78 -11.30 17.63
N LEU A 41 1.81 -11.12 16.30
CA LEU A 41 2.97 -10.59 15.56
C LEU A 41 3.37 -9.18 16.04
N VAL A 42 2.38 -8.30 16.28
CA VAL A 42 2.62 -6.98 16.86
C VAL A 42 3.17 -7.07 18.29
N SER A 43 2.81 -8.10 19.06
CA SER A 43 3.33 -8.30 20.41
C SER A 43 4.77 -8.84 20.41
N GLU A 44 5.09 -9.80 19.54
CA GLU A 44 6.47 -10.29 19.32
C GLU A 44 7.40 -9.14 18.90
N ASN A 45 6.95 -8.30 17.98
CA ASN A 45 7.71 -7.13 17.52
C ASN A 45 8.06 -6.15 18.66
N LYS A 46 7.27 -6.05 19.75
CA LYS A 46 7.61 -5.20 20.90
C LYS A 46 8.90 -5.65 21.59
N VAL A 47 9.16 -6.96 21.65
CA VAL A 47 10.40 -7.53 22.21
C VAL A 47 11.57 -7.23 21.26
N LEU A 48 11.37 -7.46 19.96
CA LEU A 48 12.38 -7.18 18.92
C LEU A 48 12.72 -5.69 18.77
N CYS A 49 11.88 -4.78 19.25
CA CYS A 49 12.14 -3.33 19.27
C CYS A 49 13.25 -2.91 20.24
N HIS A 50 13.67 -3.74 21.21
CA HIS A 50 14.81 -3.39 22.07
C HIS A 50 16.07 -3.16 21.21
N PRO A 51 16.78 -2.02 21.33
CA PRO A 51 17.90 -1.70 20.46
C PRO A 51 19.08 -2.63 20.78
N ALA A 52 19.58 -3.37 19.80
CA ALA A 52 20.73 -4.26 20.01
C ALA A 52 22.06 -3.46 20.13
N SER A 53 22.11 -2.27 19.53
CA SER A 53 23.30 -1.41 19.46
C SER A 53 23.60 -0.60 20.71
N VAL A 54 22.87 -0.82 21.81
CA VAL A 54 23.22 -0.24 23.13
C VAL A 54 24.06 -1.19 23.98
N ASP A 55 24.20 -2.45 23.55
CA ASP A 55 25.07 -3.44 24.17
C ASP A 55 26.45 -3.41 23.51
N SER A 56 27.49 -3.56 24.32
CA SER A 56 28.89 -3.67 23.89
C SER A 56 29.63 -4.54 24.89
N LEU A 57 30.06 -5.71 24.45
CA LEU A 57 30.85 -6.65 25.23
C LEU A 57 32.30 -6.58 24.74
N PRO A 58 33.26 -6.12 25.56
CA PRO A 58 34.62 -5.90 25.11
C PRO A 58 35.32 -7.23 24.82
N THR A 59 35.94 -7.33 23.64
CA THR A 59 36.67 -8.52 23.17
C THR A 59 38.16 -8.27 23.06
N SER A 60 38.93 -9.31 22.71
CA SER A 60 40.37 -9.21 22.42
C SER A 60 41.19 -8.54 23.54
N ALA A 61 40.93 -8.97 24.79
CA ALA A 61 41.56 -8.48 26.02
C ALA A 61 41.50 -6.95 26.22
N GLY A 62 40.43 -6.30 25.74
CA GLY A 62 40.25 -4.84 25.83
C GLY A 62 40.84 -4.06 24.66
N THR A 63 41.26 -4.74 23.59
CA THR A 63 41.63 -4.09 22.31
C THR A 63 40.39 -3.69 21.51
N GLU A 64 39.31 -4.46 21.63
CA GLU A 64 38.01 -4.18 21.02
C GLU A 64 37.05 -3.81 22.16
N ASP A 65 37.26 -2.63 22.75
CA ASP A 65 36.53 -2.14 23.92
C ASP A 65 35.10 -1.64 23.61
N HIS A 66 34.85 -1.27 22.35
CA HIS A 66 33.55 -0.81 21.87
C HIS A 66 33.10 -1.52 20.59
N VAL A 67 32.01 -2.28 20.65
CA VAL A 67 31.42 -3.02 19.53
C VAL A 67 29.95 -2.64 19.31
N SER A 68 29.45 -2.78 18.07
CA SER A 68 28.13 -2.24 17.67
C SER A 68 26.95 -3.22 17.78
N MET A 69 27.21 -4.51 18.04
CA MET A 69 26.24 -5.61 18.00
C MET A 69 25.32 -5.65 16.74
N GLY A 70 25.76 -5.02 15.64
CA GLY A 70 24.96 -4.80 14.44
C GLY A 70 24.42 -6.07 13.77
N GLY A 71 25.10 -7.20 13.96
CA GLY A 71 24.67 -8.50 13.42
C GLY A 71 23.35 -9.03 13.99
N PHE A 72 22.97 -8.65 15.22
CA PHE A 72 21.61 -8.93 15.74
C PHE A 72 20.62 -7.80 15.37
N ALA A 73 21.09 -6.55 15.29
CA ALA A 73 20.27 -5.43 14.84
C ALA A 73 19.70 -5.62 13.42
N ALA A 74 20.51 -6.12 12.48
CA ALA A 74 20.07 -6.41 11.11
C ALA A 74 19.05 -7.57 11.06
N ARG A 75 19.30 -8.67 11.79
CA ARG A 75 18.40 -9.84 11.83
C ARG A 75 17.04 -9.52 12.42
N LYS A 76 16.99 -8.83 13.56
CA LYS A 76 15.71 -8.45 14.20
C LYS A 76 14.93 -7.44 13.34
N ALA A 77 15.62 -6.56 12.59
CA ALA A 77 14.96 -5.64 11.67
C ALA A 77 14.26 -6.39 10.52
N LEU A 78 14.90 -7.40 9.93
CA LEU A 78 14.30 -8.26 8.91
C LEU A 78 13.04 -8.96 9.44
N THR A 79 13.14 -9.63 10.60
CA THR A 79 11.98 -10.32 11.21
C THR A 79 10.82 -9.36 11.54
N VAL A 80 11.10 -8.14 11.99
CA VAL A 80 10.05 -7.13 12.21
C VAL A 80 9.35 -6.74 10.90
N VAL A 81 10.08 -6.64 9.78
CA VAL A 81 9.50 -6.36 8.45
C VAL A 81 8.63 -7.54 7.99
N GLU A 82 9.13 -8.78 8.03
CA GLU A 82 8.37 -10.00 7.69
C GLU A 82 7.07 -10.15 8.52
N ASN A 83 7.10 -9.72 9.78
CA ASN A 83 5.94 -9.69 10.66
C ASN A 83 4.96 -8.56 10.29
N VAL A 84 5.47 -7.39 9.88
CA VAL A 84 4.66 -6.25 9.42
C VAL A 84 3.98 -6.52 8.08
N GLU A 85 4.65 -7.19 7.14
CA GLU A 85 4.08 -7.61 5.85
C GLU A 85 2.80 -8.43 6.05
N ARG A 86 2.84 -9.46 6.92
CA ARG A 86 1.68 -10.28 7.27
C ARG A 86 0.56 -9.48 7.96
N VAL A 87 0.90 -8.55 8.85
CA VAL A 87 -0.07 -7.68 9.52
C VAL A 87 -0.80 -6.79 8.51
N ILE A 88 -0.08 -6.24 7.52
CA ILE A 88 -0.66 -5.46 6.43
C ILE A 88 -1.51 -6.33 5.49
N ALA A 89 -1.07 -7.56 5.18
CA ALA A 89 -1.86 -8.51 4.38
C ALA A 89 -3.21 -8.84 5.03
N ILE A 90 -3.22 -9.05 6.36
CA ILE A 90 -4.44 -9.28 7.14
C ILE A 90 -5.36 -8.06 7.13
N GLU A 91 -4.81 -6.85 7.31
CA GLU A 91 -5.59 -5.61 7.20
C GLU A 91 -6.21 -5.45 5.80
N LEU A 92 -5.44 -5.70 4.74
CA LEU A 92 -5.88 -5.57 3.36
C LEU A 92 -7.00 -6.57 3.03
N LEU A 93 -6.86 -7.84 3.45
CA LEU A 93 -7.90 -8.86 3.30
C LEU A 93 -9.19 -8.46 4.02
N ALA A 94 -9.09 -7.97 5.26
CA ALA A 94 -10.23 -7.47 6.02
C ALA A 94 -10.88 -6.25 5.32
N ALA A 95 -10.10 -5.31 4.79
CA ALA A 95 -10.60 -4.16 4.05
C ALA A 95 -11.31 -4.57 2.75
N CYS A 96 -10.75 -5.50 1.98
CA CYS A 96 -11.40 -6.04 0.78
C CYS A 96 -12.69 -6.81 1.12
N GLN A 97 -12.75 -7.51 2.26
CA GLN A 97 -13.98 -8.13 2.75
C GLN A 97 -15.01 -7.09 3.19
N ALA A 98 -14.61 -6.02 3.87
CA ALA A 98 -15.50 -4.92 4.24
C ALA A 98 -16.16 -4.25 3.01
N ILE A 99 -15.44 -4.14 1.89
CA ILE A 99 -15.98 -3.64 0.62
C ILE A 99 -17.13 -4.53 0.09
N GLU A 100 -17.11 -5.85 0.32
CA GLU A 100 -18.22 -6.75 -0.08
C GLU A 100 -19.54 -6.38 0.60
N PHE A 101 -19.50 -6.13 1.90
CA PHE A 101 -20.67 -5.76 2.70
C PHE A 101 -21.22 -4.36 2.38
N LEU A 102 -20.42 -3.53 1.72
CA LEU A 102 -20.81 -2.19 1.28
C LEU A 102 -21.32 -2.17 -0.17
N ARG A 103 -21.24 -3.28 -0.94
CA ARG A 103 -21.82 -3.34 -2.29
C ARG A 103 -23.34 -3.10 -2.22
N PRO A 104 -23.92 -2.30 -3.15
CA PRO A 104 -23.38 -1.87 -4.44
C PRO A 104 -22.53 -0.60 -4.45
N LEU A 105 -22.15 -0.04 -3.29
CA LEU A 105 -21.24 1.11 -3.24
C LEU A 105 -19.89 0.76 -3.89
N LYS A 106 -19.25 1.79 -4.47
CA LYS A 106 -17.94 1.70 -5.09
C LYS A 106 -16.98 2.68 -4.42
N THR A 107 -15.73 2.27 -4.31
CA THR A 107 -14.63 3.12 -3.82
C THR A 107 -13.95 3.86 -4.99
N THR A 108 -12.86 4.56 -4.73
CA THR A 108 -12.11 5.28 -5.77
C THR A 108 -11.44 4.31 -6.75
N GLN A 109 -11.22 4.76 -8.00
CA GLN A 109 -10.58 3.96 -9.05
C GLN A 109 -9.31 3.19 -8.61
N PRO A 110 -8.29 3.80 -7.95
CA PRO A 110 -7.11 3.06 -7.50
C PRO A 110 -7.45 1.98 -6.45
N LEU A 111 -8.43 2.21 -5.57
CA LEU A 111 -8.81 1.24 -4.54
C LEU A 111 -9.66 0.09 -5.09
N GLU A 112 -10.49 0.33 -6.12
CA GLU A 112 -11.16 -0.75 -6.87
C GLU A 112 -10.13 -1.60 -7.64
N ALA A 113 -9.05 -1.01 -8.17
CA ALA A 113 -7.97 -1.76 -8.81
C ALA A 113 -7.23 -2.67 -7.81
N VAL A 114 -6.87 -2.16 -6.61
CA VAL A 114 -6.28 -2.98 -5.54
C VAL A 114 -7.22 -4.10 -5.10
N TYR A 115 -8.51 -3.78 -4.91
CA TYR A 115 -9.54 -4.77 -4.57
C TYR A 115 -9.64 -5.87 -5.64
N ALA A 116 -9.63 -5.53 -6.93
CA ALA A 116 -9.67 -6.49 -8.02
C ALA A 116 -8.44 -7.41 -8.04
N ILE A 117 -7.25 -6.87 -7.77
CA ILE A 117 -6.01 -7.66 -7.66
C ILE A 117 -6.10 -8.65 -6.50
N VAL A 118 -6.51 -8.22 -5.30
CA VAL A 118 -6.71 -9.12 -4.15
C VAL A 118 -7.77 -10.19 -4.45
N ARG A 119 -8.86 -9.82 -5.15
CA ARG A 119 -9.93 -10.75 -5.53
C ARG A 119 -9.57 -11.73 -6.65
N SER A 120 -8.52 -11.46 -7.41
CA SER A 120 -7.98 -12.42 -8.39
C SER A 120 -7.33 -13.63 -7.72
N VAL A 121 -6.82 -13.48 -6.49
CA VAL A 121 -6.17 -14.57 -5.72
C VAL A 121 -7.03 -15.10 -4.58
N VAL A 122 -7.76 -14.24 -3.86
CA VAL A 122 -8.54 -14.61 -2.67
C VAL A 122 -10.01 -14.24 -2.83
N LYS A 123 -10.87 -15.26 -2.87
CA LYS A 123 -12.33 -15.12 -2.95
C LYS A 123 -12.93 -14.43 -1.72
N PRO A 124 -14.10 -13.78 -1.82
CA PRO A 124 -14.87 -13.32 -0.66
C PRO A 124 -15.06 -14.41 0.40
N LEU A 125 -15.20 -14.03 1.67
CA LEU A 125 -15.44 -14.96 2.78
C LEU A 125 -16.94 -15.01 3.10
N ASP A 126 -17.66 -15.96 2.48
CA ASP A 126 -19.09 -16.19 2.79
C ASP A 126 -19.31 -17.12 3.99
N LYS A 127 -18.40 -18.08 4.19
CA LYS A 127 -18.37 -19.04 5.31
C LYS A 127 -16.93 -19.27 5.75
N ASP A 128 -16.75 -19.72 6.98
CA ASP A 128 -15.42 -20.01 7.52
C ASP A 128 -14.65 -21.03 6.67
N ARG A 129 -13.36 -20.76 6.48
CA ARG A 129 -12.39 -21.61 5.80
C ARG A 129 -11.01 -21.42 6.43
N PHE A 130 -10.05 -22.27 6.07
CA PHE A 130 -8.67 -22.10 6.48
C PHE A 130 -8.07 -20.84 5.83
N LEU A 131 -7.84 -19.78 6.62
CA LEU A 131 -7.42 -18.46 6.15
C LEU A 131 -5.90 -18.31 5.95
N ALA A 132 -5.06 -19.22 6.44
CA ALA A 132 -3.60 -19.08 6.30
C ALA A 132 -3.13 -18.97 4.84
N PRO A 133 -3.62 -19.80 3.88
CA PRO A 133 -3.23 -19.68 2.47
C PRO A 133 -3.69 -18.37 1.83
N ASP A 134 -4.82 -17.81 2.28
CA ASP A 134 -5.29 -16.50 1.81
C ASP A 134 -4.37 -15.37 2.29
N ILE A 135 -3.95 -15.43 3.56
CA ILE A 135 -3.01 -14.47 4.16
C ILE A 135 -1.64 -14.57 3.47
N ASP A 136 -1.13 -15.79 3.25
CA ASP A 136 0.14 -16.01 2.57
C ASP A 136 0.07 -15.52 1.10
N ALA A 137 -1.01 -15.80 0.38
CA ALA A 137 -1.19 -15.31 -1.00
C ALA A 137 -1.20 -13.78 -1.10
N VAL A 138 -1.86 -13.07 -0.18
CA VAL A 138 -1.83 -11.59 -0.15
C VAL A 138 -0.49 -11.05 0.37
N THR A 139 0.20 -11.78 1.23
CA THR A 139 1.57 -11.43 1.65
C THR A 139 2.54 -11.50 0.46
N GLU A 140 2.44 -12.52 -0.39
CA GLU A 140 3.23 -12.56 -1.63
C GLU A 140 2.85 -11.45 -2.62
N LEU A 141 1.56 -11.10 -2.79
CA LEU A 141 1.16 -9.95 -3.62
C LEU A 141 1.78 -8.61 -3.18
N LEU A 142 2.00 -8.43 -1.87
CA LEU A 142 2.68 -7.26 -1.32
C LEU A 142 4.18 -7.29 -1.63
N LYS A 143 4.82 -8.45 -1.46
CA LYS A 143 6.26 -8.67 -1.72
C LYS A 143 6.63 -8.64 -3.20
N GLU A 144 5.70 -8.99 -4.09
CA GLU A 144 5.82 -8.84 -5.55
C GLU A 144 5.54 -7.40 -6.02
N GLU A 145 5.27 -6.45 -5.11
CA GLU A 145 4.95 -5.04 -5.38
C GLU A 145 3.74 -4.78 -6.30
N LYS A 146 2.97 -5.81 -6.66
CA LYS A 146 1.81 -5.73 -7.57
C LYS A 146 0.78 -4.69 -7.13
N ILE A 147 0.57 -4.56 -5.82
CA ILE A 147 -0.34 -3.58 -5.22
C ILE A 147 0.23 -2.16 -5.35
N TRP A 148 1.54 -1.97 -5.20
CA TRP A 148 2.20 -0.67 -5.38
C TRP A 148 2.13 -0.22 -6.84
N ILE A 149 2.51 -1.10 -7.78
CA ILE A 149 2.49 -0.84 -9.23
C ILE A 149 1.10 -0.37 -9.69
N ALA A 150 0.03 -0.99 -9.16
CA ALA A 150 -1.34 -0.62 -9.50
C ALA A 150 -1.77 0.79 -9.03
N VAL A 151 -1.22 1.29 -7.91
CA VAL A 151 -1.57 2.62 -7.37
C VAL A 151 -0.56 3.71 -7.71
N GLN A 152 0.67 3.35 -8.09
CA GLN A 152 1.75 4.29 -8.35
C GLN A 152 1.37 5.42 -9.34
N PRO A 153 0.76 5.17 -10.51
CA PRO A 153 0.39 6.24 -11.44
C PRO A 153 -0.61 7.25 -10.83
N HIS A 154 -1.53 6.76 -9.99
CA HIS A 154 -2.50 7.61 -9.30
C HIS A 154 -1.84 8.46 -8.20
N ILE A 155 -0.84 7.92 -7.49
CA ILE A 155 -0.05 8.64 -6.49
C ILE A 155 0.84 9.70 -7.13
N GLU A 156 1.49 9.38 -8.25
CA GLU A 156 2.33 10.32 -9.01
C GLU A 156 1.49 11.47 -9.57
N ARG A 157 0.32 11.17 -10.15
CA ARG A 157 -0.63 12.18 -10.59
C ARG A 157 -1.09 13.08 -9.44
N TYR A 158 -1.46 12.52 -8.29
CA TYR A 158 -1.85 13.29 -7.11
C TYR A 158 -0.71 14.23 -6.65
N LYS A 159 0.54 13.75 -6.63
CA LYS A 159 1.71 14.57 -6.29
C LYS A 159 1.96 15.68 -7.31
N ALA A 160 1.76 15.43 -8.60
CA ALA A 160 1.89 16.44 -9.64
C ALA A 160 0.80 17.53 -9.53
N GLU A 161 -0.45 17.13 -9.24
CA GLU A 161 -1.58 18.04 -9.03
C GLU A 161 -1.42 18.86 -7.73
N GLN A 162 -0.84 18.29 -6.65
CA GLN A 162 -0.53 19.00 -5.40
C GLN A 162 0.81 19.74 -5.40
N GLY A 163 1.66 19.53 -6.41
CA GLY A 163 2.95 20.19 -6.57
C GLY A 163 2.88 21.70 -6.82
N VAL A 164 1.67 22.25 -6.97
CA VAL A 164 1.41 23.70 -6.90
C VAL A 164 1.47 24.13 -5.43
N GLU A 165 2.68 24.22 -4.89
CA GLU A 165 2.99 24.70 -3.55
C GLU A 165 2.54 26.18 -3.41
N THR A 166 1.30 26.42 -2.96
CA THR A 166 0.78 27.77 -2.69
C THR A 166 1.30 28.35 -1.37
N ARG A 167 2.55 28.07 -1.00
CA ARG A 167 3.20 28.81 0.09
C ARG A 167 3.45 30.23 -0.41
N PRO A 168 2.94 31.27 0.28
CA PRO A 168 3.39 32.62 -0.01
C PRO A 168 4.90 32.66 0.20
N SER A 169 5.63 33.19 -0.78
CA SER A 169 7.08 33.34 -0.70
C SER A 169 7.42 34.18 0.52
N SER A 170 8.10 33.57 1.48
CA SER A 170 8.60 34.30 2.65
C SER A 170 9.68 35.29 2.16
N PRO A 171 9.60 36.59 2.51
CA PRO A 171 10.43 37.63 1.89
C PRO A 171 11.94 37.49 2.18
N THR A 172 12.32 36.59 3.08
CA THR A 172 13.71 36.26 3.44
C THR A 172 14.35 35.19 2.54
N THR A 173 13.62 34.63 1.57
CA THR A 173 14.10 33.49 0.77
C THR A 173 14.81 33.96 -0.51
N SER A 174 16.11 34.21 -0.43
CA SER A 174 16.96 34.52 -1.59
C SER A 174 17.34 33.26 -2.38
N SER A 175 16.43 32.73 -3.19
CA SER A 175 16.71 31.64 -4.13
C SER A 175 16.86 32.18 -5.55
N THR A 176 18.08 32.18 -6.08
CA THR A 176 18.36 32.49 -7.50
C THR A 176 17.84 31.36 -8.39
N HIS A 177 16.61 31.47 -8.88
CA HIS A 177 16.09 30.61 -9.93
C HIS A 177 16.02 31.36 -11.26
N SER A 178 16.69 30.81 -12.28
CA SER A 178 16.59 31.25 -13.67
C SER A 178 15.18 30.99 -14.20
N SER A 179 14.48 32.07 -14.57
CA SER A 179 13.17 32.00 -15.21
C SER A 179 13.22 31.26 -16.55
N GLN A 180 12.26 30.35 -16.80
CA GLN A 180 11.66 30.23 -18.13
C GLN A 180 10.29 29.51 -18.10
N ASN A 181 9.27 30.26 -18.54
CA ASN A 181 8.08 29.83 -19.28
C ASN A 181 7.08 28.85 -18.62
N ILE A 182 6.08 29.42 -17.94
CA ILE A 182 4.72 28.84 -17.87
C ILE A 182 3.77 29.73 -18.68
N ILE A 183 3.26 29.21 -19.81
CA ILE A 183 2.21 29.88 -20.59
C ILE A 183 0.86 29.59 -19.93
N CYS A 184 0.27 30.59 -19.29
CA CYS A 184 -0.99 30.46 -18.55
C CYS A 184 -2.22 30.66 -19.47
N PHE A 185 -2.78 29.58 -20.00
CA PHE A 185 -4.06 29.61 -20.74
C PHE A 185 -5.27 29.72 -19.80
N ARG A 186 -5.56 30.93 -19.32
CA ARG A 186 -6.71 31.20 -18.45
C ARG A 186 -8.01 31.43 -19.25
N LYS A 187 -8.71 30.35 -19.59
CA LYS A 187 -10.02 30.39 -20.28
C LYS A 187 -11.14 30.95 -19.37
N ARG A 188 -11.26 32.28 -19.27
CA ARG A 188 -12.40 32.94 -18.62
C ARG A 188 -13.64 32.83 -19.51
N ARG A 189 -14.71 32.19 -19.00
CA ARG A 189 -16.07 32.41 -19.50
C ARG A 189 -16.63 33.65 -18.82
N HIS A 190 -17.19 34.59 -19.58
CA HIS A 190 -18.41 35.34 -19.25
C HIS A 190 -18.91 36.05 -20.53
N ALA A 191 -20.19 36.40 -20.56
CA ALA A 191 -20.94 36.62 -21.80
C ALA A 191 -21.22 38.10 -22.13
N SER A 192 -21.69 38.28 -23.37
CA SER A 192 -22.49 39.39 -23.92
C SER A 192 -21.80 40.50 -24.73
N ASN A 193 -22.37 40.69 -25.93
CA ASN A 193 -22.62 41.93 -26.67
C ASN A 193 -21.46 42.71 -27.33
N ASN A 194 -21.13 42.25 -28.56
CA ASN A 194 -21.38 42.97 -29.81
C ASN A 194 -21.02 44.48 -29.94
N SER A 195 -19.99 44.80 -30.75
CA SER A 195 -20.12 45.71 -31.90
C SER A 195 -18.87 45.78 -32.81
N ASN A 196 -19.06 45.44 -34.10
CA ASN A 196 -18.48 46.00 -35.34
C ASN A 196 -16.95 46.15 -35.60
N GLY A 197 -16.51 45.51 -36.70
CA GLY A 197 -15.51 46.00 -37.68
C GLY A 197 -14.02 45.78 -37.34
N TYR A 198 -13.15 45.27 -38.22
CA TYR A 198 -13.28 44.88 -39.64
C TYR A 198 -12.42 43.62 -39.95
N SER A 199 -12.96 42.76 -40.82
CA SER A 199 -12.39 42.16 -42.04
C SER A 199 -10.85 42.23 -42.29
N THR A 200 -10.16 41.23 -42.83
CA THR A 200 -10.50 39.87 -43.33
C THR A 200 -9.54 38.83 -42.68
N ASP A 201 -9.42 37.54 -43.01
CA ASP A 201 -9.94 36.71 -44.12
C ASP A 201 -10.17 35.24 -43.70
N GLY A 202 -10.61 34.36 -44.61
CA GLY A 202 -11.08 33.00 -44.29
C GLY A 202 -10.17 31.83 -44.68
N PHE A 203 -10.42 30.67 -44.05
CA PHE A 203 -10.64 29.40 -44.76
C PHE A 203 -11.48 28.44 -43.89
N VAL A 204 -12.20 27.50 -44.51
CA VAL A 204 -13.20 26.63 -43.87
C VAL A 204 -12.78 25.16 -43.93
N ASN A 205 -12.97 24.44 -42.81
CA ASN A 205 -13.37 23.01 -42.64
C ASN A 205 -12.99 22.60 -41.20
N SER A 206 -13.85 22.06 -40.32
CA SER A 206 -14.81 20.93 -40.38
C SER A 206 -14.14 19.55 -40.24
N TYR A 207 -14.96 18.53 -39.91
CA TYR A 207 -14.64 17.15 -39.47
C TYR A 207 -14.27 17.04 -37.96
N GLU A 208 -15.11 16.43 -37.10
CA GLU A 208 -15.41 14.97 -36.94
C GLU A 208 -14.20 14.21 -36.36
N SER A 209 -14.29 13.24 -35.44
CA SER A 209 -15.28 12.74 -34.47
C SER A 209 -14.58 11.57 -33.75
N ASP A 210 -15.01 11.21 -32.53
CA ASP A 210 -14.74 9.96 -31.78
C ASP A 210 -13.54 9.05 -32.17
N GLU A 211 -12.56 8.90 -31.25
CA GLU A 211 -11.70 7.70 -31.19
C GLU A 211 -11.60 7.15 -29.75
N GLU A 212 -11.92 5.86 -29.61
CA GLU A 212 -11.65 5.06 -28.41
C GLU A 212 -10.14 4.77 -28.29
N ILE A 213 -9.51 5.09 -27.16
CA ILE A 213 -8.14 4.65 -26.89
C ILE A 213 -8.17 3.24 -26.29
N SER A 214 -8.11 2.24 -27.17
CA SER A 214 -7.81 0.86 -26.80
C SER A 214 -6.32 0.71 -26.45
N TYR A 215 -6.02 0.13 -25.29
CA TYR A 215 -4.64 -0.22 -24.92
C TYR A 215 -4.33 -1.64 -25.39
N LYS A 216 -3.50 -1.75 -26.44
CA LYS A 216 -2.87 -3.02 -26.81
C LYS A 216 -1.73 -3.32 -25.83
N ILE A 217 -1.75 -4.51 -25.25
CA ILE A 217 -0.60 -5.09 -24.57
C ILE A 217 0.35 -5.58 -25.65
N ASN A 218 1.57 -5.02 -25.71
CA ASN A 218 2.64 -5.57 -26.52
C ASN A 218 3.46 -6.52 -25.62
N ASP A 219 3.48 -7.80 -25.97
CA ASP A 219 4.37 -8.78 -25.37
C ASP A 219 5.81 -8.55 -25.87
N GLU A 220 6.65 -7.89 -25.08
CA GLU A 220 8.11 -7.92 -25.24
C GLU A 220 8.79 -8.29 -23.91
N GLU A 221 9.83 -9.12 -24.01
CA GLU A 221 10.46 -9.83 -22.89
C GLU A 221 11.14 -8.88 -21.89
N PHE A 222 10.62 -8.79 -20.67
CA PHE A 222 11.34 -8.18 -19.56
C PHE A 222 12.03 -9.27 -18.70
N HIS A 223 13.34 -9.44 -18.88
CA HIS A 223 14.17 -10.35 -18.08
C HIS A 223 14.70 -9.68 -16.79
N PRO A 224 14.23 -10.06 -15.58
CA PRO A 224 14.87 -9.65 -14.34
C PRO A 224 16.05 -10.59 -14.00
N LYS A 225 17.26 -10.25 -14.44
CA LYS A 225 18.49 -10.87 -13.92
C LYS A 225 18.90 -10.21 -12.59
N MET A 226 18.35 -10.70 -11.49
CA MET A 226 19.04 -10.65 -10.18
C MET A 226 19.42 -12.06 -9.74
N PRO A 227 20.63 -12.28 -9.19
CA PRO A 227 21.07 -13.61 -8.76
C PRO A 227 20.29 -14.07 -7.52
N LYS A 228 19.63 -15.22 -7.62
CA LYS A 228 19.02 -15.90 -6.47
C LYS A 228 20.11 -16.38 -5.51
N LEU A 229 20.40 -15.62 -4.45
CA LEU A 229 21.17 -16.13 -3.32
C LEU A 229 20.32 -17.10 -2.50
N ALA A 230 20.30 -18.37 -2.91
CA ALA A 230 19.65 -19.45 -2.18
C ALA A 230 20.46 -19.86 -0.94
N ALA A 231 20.48 -19.02 0.09
CA ALA A 231 21.02 -19.36 1.40
C ALA A 231 19.96 -20.11 2.23
N SER A 232 19.84 -21.42 2.02
CA SER A 232 18.99 -22.29 2.86
C SER A 232 19.59 -22.45 4.27
N ILE A 233 19.31 -21.50 5.15
CA ILE A 233 19.56 -21.67 6.59
C ILE A 233 18.29 -22.27 7.22
N LYS A 234 18.23 -23.61 7.28
CA LYS A 234 17.25 -24.32 8.11
C LYS A 234 17.56 -24.09 9.59
N LEU A 235 17.04 -23.02 10.18
CA LEU A 235 16.93 -22.91 11.64
C LEU A 235 15.74 -23.76 12.10
N SER A 236 16.05 -24.95 12.60
CA SER A 236 15.07 -25.80 13.28
C SER A 236 14.57 -25.10 14.54
N ARG A 237 13.33 -24.61 14.53
CA ARG A 237 12.64 -24.20 15.76
C ARG A 237 12.46 -25.43 16.64
N PRO A 238 12.89 -25.43 17.92
CA PRO A 238 12.52 -26.49 18.85
C PRO A 238 11.01 -26.40 19.11
N LEU A 239 10.30 -27.50 18.89
CA LEU A 239 8.89 -27.62 19.24
C LEU A 239 8.80 -27.75 20.77
N PHE A 240 8.28 -26.74 21.46
CA PHE A 240 7.82 -26.92 22.83
C PHE A 240 6.51 -27.72 22.78
N VAL A 241 6.61 -29.01 23.04
CA VAL A 241 5.44 -29.85 23.35
C VAL A 241 5.10 -29.60 24.81
N VAL A 242 3.89 -29.13 25.07
CA VAL A 242 3.26 -29.20 26.39
C VAL A 242 2.36 -30.43 26.35
N GLU A 243 2.73 -31.46 27.08
CA GLU A 243 1.85 -32.62 27.34
C GLU A 243 0.93 -32.27 28.51
N GLU A 244 -0.38 -32.50 28.34
CA GLU A 244 -1.38 -32.62 29.41
C GLU A 244 -1.67 -34.10 29.67
#